data_AF-A0A918KAS7-F1
#
_entry.id   AF-A0A918KAS7-F1
#
_cell.length_a   1.000
_cell.length_b   1.000
_cell.length_c   1.000
_cell.angle_alpha   90.00
_cell.angle_beta   90.00
_cell.angle_gamma   90.00
#
_symmetry.space_group_name_H-M   'P 1'
#
loop_
_entity.id
_entity.type
_entity.pdbx_description
1 polymer ?
#
loop_
_entity_poly.entity_id
_entity_poly.type
_entity_poly.pdbx_seq_one_letter_code
_entity_poly.pdbx_strand_id
1 'polypeptide(L)'
;MRASVMHFKTIAITTVASVLLGCSGGTNLSFQSDADVYRLQDLEYYGDLIEAYKVKTGTYPFLDEAQDLPVYSVIASPEQIDDVQALPFRHISKSPTQFFQEIEAKLGRAVDERYDPQFEPDRKPNFYIYKAGGEGYFFAVHISQPYGFAQAVGPGYNKVEISNVAGGDNYASSPKSLFAHPSFRAAVEAPVAKPGFFDQRRSQYSDSYPTLP
;
A
#
# COMPACT_ATOMS: atom_id res chain seq x y z
N MET A 1 17.93 80.77 27.11
CA MET A 1 16.95 79.85 27.73
C MET A 1 15.64 79.91 26.96
N ARG A 2 15.32 78.87 26.17
CA ARG A 2 13.96 78.39 25.87
C ARG A 2 14.09 77.08 25.08
N ALA A 3 13.24 76.14 25.46
CA ALA A 3 13.47 74.69 25.39
C ALA A 3 13.16 74.05 24.03
N SER A 4 13.85 72.93 23.75
CA SER A 4 13.60 72.01 22.64
C SER A 4 12.20 71.41 22.69
N VAL A 5 11.52 71.41 21.55
CA VAL A 5 10.29 70.64 21.30
C VAL A 5 10.67 69.25 20.80
N MET A 6 10.35 68.23 21.58
CA MET A 6 10.58 66.82 21.25
C MET A 6 9.41 66.31 20.39
N HIS A 7 9.69 65.92 19.13
CA HIS A 7 8.71 65.29 18.25
C HIS A 7 8.67 63.78 18.50
N PHE A 8 7.59 63.28 19.09
CA PHE A 8 7.29 61.85 19.17
C PHE A 8 6.69 61.39 17.83
N LYS A 9 7.41 60.53 17.10
CA LYS A 9 6.86 59.84 15.92
C LYS A 9 6.24 58.51 16.38
N THR A 10 4.92 58.43 16.33
CA THR A 10 4.16 57.19 16.54
C THR A 10 4.39 56.25 15.36
N ILE A 11 5.05 55.11 15.59
CA ILE A 11 5.16 54.02 14.63
C ILE A 11 3.89 53.17 14.77
N ALA A 12 3.01 53.20 13.76
CA ALA A 12 1.90 52.26 13.65
C ALA A 12 2.46 50.91 13.18
N ILE A 13 2.50 49.93 14.08
CA ILE A 13 2.81 48.53 13.74
C ILE A 13 1.50 47.90 13.27
N THR A 14 1.32 47.82 11.96
CA THR A 14 0.21 47.07 11.34
C THR A 14 0.58 45.60 11.35
N THR A 15 0.11 44.87 12.36
CA THR A 15 0.21 43.40 12.39
C THR A 15 -0.71 42.83 11.33
N VAL A 16 -0.15 42.43 10.18
CA VAL A 16 -0.86 41.59 9.21
C VAL A 16 -0.94 40.19 9.80
N ALA A 17 -2.06 39.88 10.43
CA ALA A 17 -2.39 38.52 10.84
C ALA A 17 -2.70 37.70 9.57
N SER A 18 -1.70 37.00 9.06
CA SER A 18 -1.88 35.98 8.02
C SER A 18 -2.73 34.86 8.60
N VAL A 19 -4.02 34.86 8.26
CA VAL A 19 -4.93 33.76 8.51
C VAL A 19 -4.50 32.58 7.63
N LEU A 20 -3.66 31.70 8.19
CA LEU A 20 -3.41 30.37 7.64
C LEU A 20 -4.63 29.50 7.96
N LEU A 21 -5.69 29.66 7.16
CA LEU A 21 -6.79 28.69 7.11
C LEU A 21 -6.23 27.40 6.49
N GLY A 22 -6.08 26.38 7.32
CA GLY A 22 -5.62 25.05 6.94
C GLY A 22 -6.55 24.38 5.94
N CYS A 23 -6.12 24.29 4.69
CA CYS A 23 -6.65 23.37 3.68
C CYS A 23 -5.84 22.05 3.71
N SER A 24 -5.83 21.32 4.82
CA SER A 24 -5.13 20.03 4.92
C SER A 24 -5.98 18.83 4.48
N GLY A 25 -7.30 18.98 4.38
CA GLY A 25 -8.21 17.89 4.00
C GLY A 25 -8.18 17.54 2.50
N GLY A 26 -8.02 18.52 1.62
CA GLY A 26 -8.05 18.30 0.17
C GLY A 26 -6.78 17.64 -0.39
N THR A 27 -5.63 17.96 0.18
CA THR A 27 -4.32 17.41 -0.23
C THR A 27 -4.15 15.94 0.17
N ASN A 28 -4.67 15.55 1.33
CA ASN A 28 -4.67 14.14 1.75
C ASN A 28 -5.57 13.31 0.82
N LEU A 29 -6.80 13.74 0.54
CA LEU A 29 -7.70 13.00 -0.36
C LEU A 29 -7.14 12.83 -1.78
N SER A 30 -6.53 13.87 -2.35
CA SER A 30 -5.89 13.75 -3.68
C SER A 30 -4.72 12.78 -3.65
N PHE A 31 -3.89 12.81 -2.60
CA PHE A 31 -2.79 11.87 -2.44
C PHE A 31 -3.31 10.43 -2.32
N GLN A 32 -4.35 10.21 -1.52
CA GLN A 32 -4.92 8.87 -1.33
C GLN A 32 -5.53 8.33 -2.62
N SER A 33 -6.19 9.18 -3.41
CA SER A 33 -6.71 8.78 -4.72
C SER A 33 -5.58 8.33 -5.66
N ASP A 34 -4.50 9.10 -5.74
CA ASP A 34 -3.32 8.74 -6.55
C ASP A 34 -2.65 7.46 -6.01
N ALA A 35 -2.51 7.33 -4.70
CA ALA A 35 -1.92 6.15 -4.05
C ALA A 35 -2.74 4.88 -4.30
N ASP A 36 -4.08 4.98 -4.34
CA ASP A 36 -4.95 3.85 -4.64
C ASP A 36 -4.69 3.29 -6.05
N VAL A 37 -4.35 4.13 -7.03
CA VAL A 37 -3.95 3.66 -8.38
C VAL A 37 -2.73 2.74 -8.27
N TYR A 38 -1.69 3.17 -7.55
CA TYR A 38 -0.46 2.39 -7.36
C TYR A 38 -0.72 1.10 -6.57
N ARG A 39 -1.49 1.16 -5.48
CA ARG A 39 -1.88 -0.01 -4.68
C ARG A 39 -2.63 -1.07 -5.50
N LEU A 40 -3.52 -0.64 -6.40
CA LEU A 40 -4.29 -1.55 -7.26
C LEU A 40 -3.42 -2.14 -8.38
N GLN A 41 -2.48 -1.37 -8.94
CA GLN A 41 -1.47 -1.91 -9.85
C GLN A 41 -0.57 -2.93 -9.16
N ASP A 42 -0.22 -2.71 -7.89
CA ASP A 42 0.62 -3.63 -7.12
C ASP A 42 -0.16 -4.89 -6.73
N LEU A 43 -1.45 -4.77 -6.40
CA LEU A 43 -2.35 -5.92 -6.25
C LEU A 43 -2.39 -6.80 -7.50
N GLU A 44 -2.50 -6.19 -8.69
CA GLU A 44 -2.46 -6.92 -9.96
C GLU A 44 -1.10 -7.59 -10.17
N TYR A 45 -0.02 -6.85 -10.01
CA TYR A 45 1.34 -7.35 -10.17
C TYR A 45 1.61 -8.56 -9.26
N TYR A 46 1.30 -8.46 -7.97
CA TYR A 46 1.50 -9.57 -7.03
C TYR A 46 0.55 -10.73 -7.29
N GLY A 47 -0.69 -10.46 -7.68
CA GLY A 47 -1.63 -11.50 -8.11
C GLY A 47 -1.07 -12.32 -9.27
N ASP A 48 -0.56 -11.65 -10.29
CA ASP A 48 0.05 -12.32 -11.45
C ASP A 48 1.30 -13.12 -11.08
N LEU A 49 2.14 -12.62 -10.16
CA LEU A 49 3.29 -13.37 -9.63
C LEU A 49 2.87 -14.65 -8.90
N ILE A 50 1.84 -14.57 -8.05
CA ILE A 50 1.34 -15.70 -7.27
C ILE A 50 0.71 -16.75 -8.18
N GLU A 51 -0.05 -16.34 -9.20
CA GLU A 51 -0.62 -17.27 -10.18
C GLU A 51 0.46 -17.90 -11.07
N ALA A 52 1.47 -17.13 -11.49
CA ALA A 52 2.61 -17.66 -12.22
C ALA A 52 3.41 -18.67 -11.39
N TYR A 53 3.56 -18.41 -10.08
CA TYR A 53 4.18 -19.34 -9.15
C TYR A 53 3.40 -20.66 -9.13
N LYS A 54 2.06 -20.60 -9.01
CA LYS A 54 1.19 -21.78 -9.02
C LYS A 54 1.31 -22.60 -10.30
N VAL A 55 1.35 -21.94 -11.46
CA VAL A 55 1.54 -22.62 -12.75
C VAL A 55 2.87 -23.38 -12.79
N LYS A 56 3.94 -22.81 -12.21
CA LYS A 56 5.28 -23.41 -12.26
C LYS A 56 5.52 -24.50 -11.22
N THR A 57 4.99 -24.34 -10.01
CA THR A 57 5.29 -25.22 -8.87
C THR A 57 4.18 -26.22 -8.56
N GLY A 58 2.95 -25.95 -9.02
CA GLY A 58 1.76 -26.72 -8.63
C GLY A 58 1.23 -26.38 -7.23
N THR A 59 1.82 -25.43 -6.49
CA THR A 59 1.35 -24.96 -5.17
C THR A 59 1.44 -23.43 -5.05
N TYR A 60 1.07 -22.83 -3.92
CA TYR A 60 1.20 -21.37 -3.67
C TYR A 60 2.37 -21.08 -2.71
N PRO A 61 2.95 -19.86 -2.72
CA PRO A 61 4.05 -19.52 -1.83
C PRO A 61 3.74 -19.86 -0.36
N PHE A 62 4.63 -20.63 0.26
CA PHE A 62 4.52 -21.09 1.65
C PHE A 62 3.29 -21.93 2.02
N LEU A 63 2.48 -22.38 1.07
CA LEU A 63 1.26 -23.15 1.40
C LEU A 63 1.59 -24.49 2.08
N ASP A 64 2.69 -25.13 1.68
CA ASP A 64 3.15 -26.40 2.26
C ASP A 64 3.61 -26.25 3.72
N GLU A 65 3.99 -25.04 4.14
CA GLU A 65 4.32 -24.71 5.53
C GLU A 65 3.06 -24.38 6.37
N ALA A 66 1.94 -24.09 5.70
CA ALA A 66 0.72 -23.59 6.33
C ALA A 66 -0.25 -24.70 6.79
N GLN A 67 0.28 -25.87 7.16
CA GLN A 67 -0.51 -27.06 7.53
C GLN A 67 -1.23 -26.89 8.87
N ASP A 68 -0.50 -26.48 9.91
CA ASP A 68 -1.03 -26.33 11.26
C ASP A 68 -1.41 -24.89 11.62
N LEU A 69 -0.66 -23.93 11.07
CA LEU A 69 -0.84 -22.50 11.29
C LEU A 69 -0.79 -21.78 9.95
N PRO A 70 -1.61 -20.74 9.73
CA PRO A 70 -1.49 -19.94 8.53
C PRO A 70 -0.13 -19.22 8.50
N VAL A 71 0.43 -19.11 7.31
CA VAL A 71 1.64 -18.31 7.06
C VAL A 71 1.21 -16.92 6.61
N TYR A 72 1.76 -15.89 7.24
CA TYR A 72 1.54 -14.49 6.87
C TYR A 72 2.84 -13.85 6.43
N SER A 73 2.76 -13.03 5.39
CA SER A 73 3.80 -12.06 5.07
C SER A 73 3.19 -10.67 4.99
N VAL A 74 3.68 -9.77 5.83
CA VAL A 74 3.36 -8.35 5.76
C VAL A 74 4.42 -7.70 4.91
N ILE A 75 4.04 -7.21 3.73
CA ILE A 75 4.93 -6.56 2.77
C ILE A 75 4.92 -5.07 3.09
N ALA A 76 5.85 -4.69 3.96
CA ALA A 76 6.07 -3.33 4.44
C ALA A 76 7.53 -2.95 4.16
N SER A 77 7.76 -1.71 3.75
CA SER A 77 9.11 -1.16 3.60
C SER A 77 9.79 -1.04 4.98
N PRO A 78 11.12 -0.85 5.04
CA PRO A 78 11.84 -0.63 6.29
C PRO A 78 11.26 0.50 7.14
N GLU A 79 10.72 1.55 6.51
CA GLU A 79 10.10 2.69 7.17
C GLU A 79 8.69 2.39 7.70
N GLN A 80 8.01 1.40 7.12
CA GLN A 80 6.64 1.02 7.46
C GLN A 80 6.58 -0.08 8.54
N ILE A 81 7.69 -0.79 8.78
CA ILE A 81 7.69 -1.98 9.64
C ILE A 81 7.32 -1.65 11.09
N ASP A 82 7.67 -0.45 11.57
CA ASP A 82 7.38 0.01 12.92
C ASP A 82 5.88 0.26 13.13
N ASP A 83 5.12 0.50 12.05
CA ASP A 83 3.67 0.68 12.07
C ASP A 83 2.90 -0.65 11.96
N VAL A 84 3.59 -1.76 11.68
CA VAL A 84 2.98 -3.09 11.61
C VAL A 84 2.67 -3.58 13.03
N GLN A 85 1.38 -3.56 13.36
CA GLN A 85 0.91 -4.17 14.60
C GLN A 85 0.97 -5.70 14.52
N ALA A 86 1.37 -6.33 15.64
CA ALA A 86 1.35 -7.78 15.75
C ALA A 86 -0.06 -8.34 15.52
N LEU A 87 -0.19 -9.35 14.66
CA LEU A 87 -1.46 -10.02 14.42
C LEU A 87 -1.88 -10.77 15.71
N PRO A 88 -3.14 -10.61 16.17
CA PRO A 88 -3.57 -11.08 17.50
C PRO A 88 -3.86 -12.59 17.59
N PHE A 89 -3.31 -13.39 16.67
CA PHE A 89 -3.55 -14.84 16.58
C PHE A 89 -2.25 -15.58 16.24
N ARG A 90 -2.20 -16.89 16.51
CA ARG A 90 -1.03 -17.71 16.21
C ARG A 90 -0.88 -17.88 14.70
N HIS A 91 0.32 -17.62 14.19
CA HIS A 91 0.67 -17.73 12.78
C HIS A 91 2.18 -17.95 12.63
N ILE A 92 2.59 -18.37 11.44
CA ILE A 92 3.99 -18.33 10.99
C ILE A 92 4.20 -16.99 10.28
N SER A 93 5.23 -16.24 10.66
CA SER A 93 5.53 -14.96 10.02
C SER A 93 6.69 -15.11 9.03
N LYS A 94 6.55 -14.52 7.85
CA LYS A 94 7.57 -14.41 6.80
C LYS A 94 7.84 -12.94 6.53
N SER A 95 9.11 -12.54 6.57
CA SER A 95 9.51 -11.18 6.22
C SER A 95 9.23 -10.88 4.74
N PRO A 96 9.16 -9.59 4.34
CA PRO A 96 9.11 -9.22 2.93
C PRO A 96 10.22 -9.89 2.10
N THR A 97 11.46 -9.85 2.60
CA THR A 97 12.62 -10.49 1.96
C THR A 97 12.40 -11.98 1.73
N GLN A 98 11.86 -12.71 2.71
CA GLN A 98 11.58 -14.14 2.55
C GLN A 98 10.51 -14.37 1.48
N PHE A 99 9.47 -13.53 1.43
CA PHE A 99 8.41 -13.63 0.42
C PHE A 99 8.96 -13.41 -0.99
N PHE A 100 9.77 -12.37 -1.21
CA PHE A 100 10.38 -12.13 -2.51
C PHE A 100 11.33 -13.24 -2.91
N GLN A 101 12.23 -13.66 -2.01
CA GLN A 101 13.16 -14.78 -2.28
C GLN A 101 12.45 -16.07 -2.64
N GLU A 102 11.33 -16.40 -1.98
CA GLU A 102 10.53 -17.57 -2.33
C GLU A 102 9.97 -17.48 -3.75
N ILE A 103 9.38 -16.33 -4.11
CA ILE A 103 8.84 -16.13 -5.47
C ILE A 103 9.96 -16.17 -6.51
N GLU A 104 11.06 -15.46 -6.29
CA GLU A 104 12.19 -15.38 -7.21
C GLU A 104 12.86 -16.74 -7.42
N ALA A 105 13.11 -17.49 -6.34
CA ALA A 105 13.72 -18.80 -6.41
C ALA A 105 12.87 -19.78 -7.23
N LYS A 106 11.54 -19.74 -7.09
CA LYS A 106 10.66 -20.61 -7.86
C LYS A 106 10.45 -20.12 -9.27
N LEU A 107 10.26 -18.82 -9.49
CA LEU A 107 10.06 -18.25 -10.82
C LEU A 107 11.35 -18.22 -11.65
N GLY A 108 12.52 -18.24 -11.02
CA GLY A 108 13.82 -18.22 -11.68
C GLY A 108 14.16 -16.86 -12.29
N ARG A 109 13.65 -15.78 -11.70
CA ARG A 109 13.88 -14.40 -12.11
C ARG A 109 13.71 -13.47 -10.92
N ALA A 110 14.34 -12.30 -10.98
CA ALA A 110 14.09 -11.24 -10.02
C ALA A 110 12.63 -10.73 -10.11
N VAL A 111 12.14 -10.19 -9.00
CA VAL A 111 10.87 -9.47 -8.92
C VAL A 111 11.12 -8.03 -8.51
N ASP A 112 10.34 -7.10 -9.06
CA ASP A 112 10.27 -5.74 -8.51
C ASP A 112 9.65 -5.82 -7.12
N GLU A 113 10.38 -5.42 -6.09
CA GLU A 113 9.84 -5.24 -4.74
C GLU A 113 9.03 -3.94 -4.69
N ARG A 114 7.71 -4.07 -4.54
CA ARG A 114 6.78 -2.93 -4.50
C ARG A 114 6.11 -2.81 -3.13
N TYR A 115 6.16 -1.61 -2.57
CA TYR A 115 5.63 -1.28 -1.26
C TYR A 115 4.56 -0.19 -1.37
N ASP A 116 3.73 -0.04 -0.33
CA ASP A 116 2.74 1.02 -0.29
C ASP A 116 3.44 2.39 -0.44
N PRO A 117 2.94 3.31 -1.28
CA PRO A 117 3.60 4.60 -1.49
C PRO A 117 3.52 5.55 -0.28
N GLN A 118 2.76 5.19 0.76
CA GLN A 118 2.58 5.96 1.98
C GLN A 118 3.50 5.46 3.11
N PHE A 119 4.32 6.34 3.69
CA PHE A 119 5.25 5.94 4.76
C PHE A 119 4.64 5.80 6.15
N GLU A 120 3.68 6.64 6.47
CA GLU A 120 3.04 6.64 7.79
C GLU A 120 1.56 6.28 7.62
N PRO A 121 0.97 5.47 8.50
CA PRO A 121 -0.44 5.14 8.44
C PRO A 121 -1.29 6.40 8.54
N ASP A 122 -2.44 6.34 7.88
CA ASP A 122 -3.53 7.30 8.08
C ASP A 122 -4.66 6.52 8.78
N ARG A 123 -5.87 6.52 8.21
CA ARG A 123 -7.01 5.74 8.69
C ARG A 123 -6.90 4.24 8.43
N LYS A 124 -5.90 3.80 7.66
CA LYS A 124 -5.72 2.42 7.19
C LYS A 124 -4.24 2.03 7.21
N PRO A 125 -3.93 0.72 7.24
CA PRO A 125 -2.57 0.24 7.08
C PRO A 125 -1.95 0.72 5.76
N ASN A 126 -0.64 0.92 5.78
CA ASN A 126 0.20 1.35 4.67
C ASN A 126 1.15 0.21 4.26
N PHE A 127 0.62 -1.00 4.16
CA PHE A 127 1.37 -2.20 3.78
C PHE A 127 0.41 -3.22 3.14
N TYR A 128 0.98 -4.22 2.46
CA TYR A 128 0.22 -5.32 1.86
C TYR A 128 0.30 -6.58 2.73
N ILE A 129 -0.70 -7.44 2.59
CA ILE A 129 -0.79 -8.66 3.40
C ILE A 129 -0.97 -9.86 2.48
N TYR A 130 -0.01 -10.77 2.50
CA TYR A 130 -0.16 -12.12 1.97
C TYR A 130 -0.45 -13.10 3.11
N LYS A 131 -1.34 -14.05 2.85
CA LYS A 131 -1.66 -15.17 3.74
C LYS A 131 -1.73 -16.46 2.92
N ALA A 132 -1.03 -17.50 3.36
CA ALA A 132 -1.25 -18.88 2.92
C ALA A 132 -1.88 -19.70 4.05
N GLY A 133 -2.82 -20.58 3.73
CA GLY A 133 -3.40 -21.51 4.70
C GLY A 133 -4.69 -22.15 4.22
N GLY A 134 -5.01 -23.32 4.77
CA GLY A 134 -6.08 -24.15 4.23
C GLY A 134 -5.74 -24.60 2.81
N GLU A 135 -6.66 -24.40 1.86
CA GLU A 135 -6.50 -24.84 0.47
C GLU A 135 -6.00 -23.72 -0.47
N GLY A 136 -5.57 -22.57 0.06
CA GLY A 136 -5.27 -21.43 -0.80
C GLY A 136 -4.50 -20.29 -0.16
N TYR A 137 -4.52 -19.17 -0.88
CA TYR A 137 -3.89 -17.92 -0.47
C TYR A 137 -4.89 -16.77 -0.45
N PHE A 138 -4.51 -15.70 0.23
CA PHE A 138 -5.17 -14.40 0.18
C PHE A 138 -4.09 -13.32 0.02
N PHE A 139 -4.34 -12.33 -0.81
CA PHE A 139 -3.48 -11.15 -0.92
C PHE A 139 -4.34 -9.89 -0.85
N ALA A 140 -4.06 -9.01 0.09
CA ALA A 140 -4.87 -7.85 0.39
C ALA A 140 -4.10 -6.54 0.31
N VAL A 141 -4.76 -5.52 -0.24
CA VAL A 141 -4.35 -4.12 -0.21
C VAL A 141 -5.46 -3.26 0.41
N HIS A 142 -5.07 -2.20 1.10
CA HIS A 142 -6.02 -1.27 1.71
C HIS A 142 -6.04 0.04 0.92
N ILE A 143 -7.22 0.47 0.52
CA ILE A 143 -7.43 1.63 -0.36
C ILE A 143 -8.37 2.65 0.30
N SER A 144 -8.37 3.88 -0.17
CA SER A 144 -9.21 4.95 0.35
C SER A 144 -10.57 5.05 -0.34
N GLN A 145 -10.59 4.93 -1.67
CA GLN A 145 -11.80 5.10 -2.46
C GLN A 145 -12.76 3.90 -2.31
N PRO A 146 -14.08 4.13 -2.22
CA PRO A 146 -15.08 3.08 -2.06
C PRO A 146 -15.46 2.47 -3.42
N TYR A 147 -14.49 1.86 -4.12
CA TYR A 147 -14.79 1.19 -5.39
C TYR A 147 -15.80 0.05 -5.18
N GLY A 148 -16.67 -0.20 -6.16
CA GLY A 148 -17.71 -1.24 -6.05
C GLY A 148 -17.17 -2.68 -5.93
N PHE A 149 -15.89 -2.89 -6.21
CA PHE A 149 -15.19 -4.16 -6.03
C PHE A 149 -14.43 -4.27 -4.69
N ALA A 150 -14.49 -3.23 -3.85
CA ALA A 150 -13.80 -3.16 -2.57
C ALA A 150 -14.76 -3.43 -1.40
N GLN A 151 -14.26 -4.07 -0.36
CA GLN A 151 -14.97 -4.23 0.90
C GLN A 151 -14.79 -2.96 1.75
N ALA A 152 -15.90 -2.38 2.20
CA ALA A 152 -15.86 -1.30 3.17
C ALA A 152 -15.46 -1.82 4.57
N VAL A 153 -14.35 -1.33 5.11
CA VAL A 153 -13.90 -1.65 6.47
C VAL A 153 -14.27 -0.52 7.44
N GLY A 154 -14.19 0.74 6.97
CA GLY A 154 -14.59 1.92 7.72
C GLY A 154 -14.56 3.19 6.86
N PRO A 155 -14.87 4.37 7.45
CA PRO A 155 -14.91 5.63 6.70
C PRO A 155 -13.55 6.03 6.09
N GLY A 156 -13.44 5.93 4.76
CA GLY A 156 -12.19 6.20 4.03
C GLY A 156 -11.16 5.06 4.11
N TYR A 157 -11.60 3.89 4.56
CA TYR A 157 -10.82 2.68 4.68
C TYR A 157 -11.58 1.51 4.04
N ASN A 158 -11.15 1.12 2.85
CA ASN A 158 -11.65 -0.05 2.13
C ASN A 158 -10.52 -1.05 1.90
N LYS A 159 -10.88 -2.30 1.62
CA LYS A 159 -9.96 -3.40 1.36
C LYS A 159 -10.29 -4.04 0.03
N VAL A 160 -9.27 -4.35 -0.76
CA VAL A 160 -9.38 -5.20 -1.94
C VAL A 160 -8.52 -6.42 -1.70
N GLU A 161 -9.12 -7.60 -1.87
CA GLU A 161 -8.46 -8.88 -1.58
C GLU A 161 -8.69 -9.84 -2.74
N ILE A 162 -7.62 -10.53 -3.14
CA ILE A 162 -7.66 -11.59 -4.14
C ILE A 162 -7.34 -12.94 -3.50
N SER A 163 -7.94 -14.00 -4.05
CA SER A 163 -7.72 -15.37 -3.58
C SER A 163 -8.10 -16.39 -4.65
N ASN A 164 -7.44 -17.55 -4.65
CA ASN A 164 -7.86 -18.71 -5.43
C ASN A 164 -9.09 -19.43 -4.87
N VAL A 165 -9.44 -19.19 -3.60
CA VAL A 165 -10.64 -19.72 -2.93
C VAL A 165 -11.66 -18.60 -2.68
N ALA A 166 -11.73 -17.64 -3.61
CA ALA A 166 -12.66 -16.52 -3.56
C ALA A 166 -14.13 -16.98 -3.45
N GLY A 167 -14.90 -16.32 -2.59
CA GLY A 167 -16.32 -16.63 -2.38
C GLY A 167 -17.05 -15.53 -1.60
N GLY A 168 -18.38 -15.58 -1.60
CA GLY A 168 -19.22 -14.56 -0.95
C GLY A 168 -18.93 -14.38 0.55
N ASP A 169 -18.44 -15.44 1.21
CA ASP A 169 -18.21 -15.45 2.66
C ASP A 169 -16.86 -14.81 3.07
N ASN A 170 -15.90 -14.67 2.15
CA ASN A 170 -14.57 -14.12 2.44
C ASN A 170 -14.30 -12.75 1.81
N TYR A 171 -15.25 -12.21 1.03
CA TYR A 171 -15.14 -10.92 0.32
C TYR A 171 -13.94 -10.81 -0.63
N ALA A 172 -13.21 -11.90 -0.88
CA ALA A 172 -12.13 -11.93 -1.84
C ALA A 172 -12.68 -12.17 -3.24
N SER A 173 -12.01 -11.61 -4.24
CA SER A 173 -12.28 -11.86 -5.65
C SER A 173 -11.24 -12.81 -6.24
N SER A 174 -11.62 -13.59 -7.26
CA SER A 174 -10.58 -14.30 -8.02
C SER A 174 -9.73 -13.28 -8.80
N PRO A 175 -8.40 -13.45 -8.91
CA PRO A 175 -7.56 -12.54 -9.68
C PRO A 175 -8.09 -12.35 -11.11
N LYS A 176 -8.40 -13.45 -11.80
CA LYS A 176 -8.94 -13.44 -13.16
C LYS A 176 -10.20 -12.57 -13.30
N SER A 177 -11.16 -12.71 -12.38
CA SER A 177 -12.41 -11.96 -12.45
C SER A 177 -12.23 -10.50 -12.08
N LEU A 178 -11.45 -10.21 -11.04
CA LEU A 178 -11.22 -8.83 -10.59
C LEU A 178 -10.45 -8.06 -11.64
N PHE A 179 -9.39 -8.64 -12.18
CA PHE A 179 -8.52 -7.95 -13.12
C PHE A 179 -9.21 -7.73 -14.46
N ALA A 180 -10.11 -8.61 -14.90
CA ALA A 180 -10.92 -8.35 -16.08
C ALA A 180 -12.07 -7.34 -15.84
N HIS A 181 -12.35 -6.93 -14.60
CA HIS A 181 -13.50 -6.10 -14.28
C HIS A 181 -13.33 -4.66 -14.80
N PRO A 182 -14.29 -4.09 -15.57
CA PRO A 182 -14.15 -2.76 -16.16
C PRO A 182 -13.87 -1.65 -15.14
N SER A 183 -14.53 -1.68 -13.98
CA SER A 183 -14.27 -0.69 -12.93
C SER A 183 -12.87 -0.82 -12.32
N PHE A 184 -12.31 -2.03 -12.27
CA PHE A 184 -10.95 -2.23 -11.78
C PHE A 184 -9.96 -1.68 -12.80
N ARG A 185 -10.14 -2.00 -14.09
CA ARG A 185 -9.33 -1.44 -15.20
C ARG A 185 -9.31 0.09 -15.17
N ALA A 186 -10.49 0.69 -15.08
CA ALA A 186 -10.62 2.15 -14.99
C ALA A 186 -9.90 2.74 -13.76
N ALA A 187 -9.86 2.01 -12.64
CA ALA A 187 -9.18 2.46 -11.42
C ALA A 187 -7.64 2.37 -11.54
N VAL A 188 -7.10 1.30 -12.13
CA VAL A 188 -5.63 1.15 -12.31
C VAL A 188 -5.06 2.05 -13.41
N GLU A 189 -5.91 2.52 -14.33
CA GLU A 189 -5.58 3.44 -15.43
C GLU A 189 -5.92 4.90 -15.11
N ALA A 190 -6.44 5.19 -13.91
CA ALA A 190 -6.84 6.53 -13.56
C ALA A 190 -5.64 7.50 -13.59
N PRO A 191 -5.83 8.75 -14.07
CA PRO A 191 -4.74 9.72 -14.13
C PRO A 191 -4.25 10.07 -12.74
N VAL A 192 -2.94 10.10 -12.58
CA VAL A 192 -2.24 10.44 -11.32
C VAL A 192 -1.72 11.86 -11.42
N ALA A 193 -1.95 12.68 -10.40
CA ALA A 193 -1.55 14.09 -10.44
C ALA A 193 -0.02 14.28 -10.34
N LYS A 194 0.67 13.40 -9.60
CA LYS A 194 2.12 13.48 -9.34
C LYS A 194 2.85 12.16 -9.63
N PRO A 195 2.83 11.64 -10.87
CA PRO A 195 3.39 10.31 -11.17
C PRO A 195 4.87 10.20 -10.78
N GLY A 196 5.68 11.24 -11.04
CA GLY A 196 7.10 11.24 -10.67
C GLY A 196 7.39 11.08 -9.17
N PHE A 197 6.47 11.50 -8.28
CA PHE A 197 6.60 11.23 -6.84
C PHE A 197 6.47 9.72 -6.56
N PHE A 198 5.47 9.08 -7.14
CA PHE A 198 5.19 7.66 -6.92
C PHE A 198 6.19 6.75 -7.65
N ASP A 199 6.66 7.16 -8.83
CA ASP A 199 7.69 6.42 -9.57
C ASP A 199 9.03 6.44 -8.83
N GLN A 200 9.41 7.61 -8.29
CA GLN A 200 10.58 7.73 -7.42
C GLN A 200 10.45 6.80 -6.21
N ARG A 201 9.27 6.76 -5.57
CA ARG A 201 8.99 5.84 -4.45
C ARG A 201 9.19 4.38 -4.82
N ARG A 202 8.62 3.93 -5.94
CA ARG A 202 8.79 2.53 -6.41
C ARG A 202 10.26 2.20 -6.68
N SER A 203 11.01 3.12 -7.28
CA SER A 203 12.44 2.90 -7.57
C SER A 203 13.35 2.91 -6.35
N GLN A 204 12.90 3.42 -5.20
CA GLN A 204 13.74 3.51 -4.00
C GLN A 204 14.23 2.13 -3.52
N TYR A 205 13.47 1.07 -3.83
CA TYR A 205 13.76 -0.29 -3.40
C TYR A 205 14.18 -1.24 -4.54
N SER A 206 14.23 -0.75 -5.79
CA SER A 206 14.64 -1.57 -6.94
C SER A 206 16.14 -1.90 -6.94
N ASP A 207 16.95 -1.10 -6.24
CA ASP A 207 18.42 -1.19 -6.26
C ASP A 207 19.03 -1.70 -4.95
N SER A 208 18.21 -2.01 -3.94
CA SER A 208 18.66 -2.28 -2.55
C SER A 208 19.14 -3.70 -2.25
N TYR A 209 19.26 -4.59 -3.23
CA TYR A 209 19.96 -5.86 -3.02
C TYR A 209 20.99 -6.14 -4.13
N PRO A 210 22.30 -6.22 -3.80
CA PRO A 210 23.25 -6.83 -4.72
C PRO A 210 22.78 -8.26 -4.97
N THR A 211 22.68 -8.62 -6.25
CA THR A 211 22.55 -10.00 -6.71
C THR A 211 23.49 -10.89 -5.89
N LEU A 212 22.93 -11.83 -5.13
CA LEU A 212 23.75 -12.85 -4.48
C LEU A 212 24.49 -13.64 -5.57
N PRO A 213 25.78 -13.95 -5.39
CA PRO A 213 26.60 -14.67 -6.36
C PRO A 213 26.08 -16.09 -6.65
#